data_AF-A0A7C6WUN3-F1
#
_entry.id   AF-A0A7C6WUN3-F1
#
_cell.length_a   1.000
_cell.length_b   1.000
_cell.length_c   1.000
_cell.angle_alpha   90.00
_cell.angle_beta   90.00
_cell.angle_gamma   90.00
#
_symmetry.space_group_name_H-M   'P 1'
#
loop_
_entity.id
_entity.type
_entity.pdbx_description
1 polymer ?
#
loop_
_entity_poly.entity_id
_entity_poly.type
_entity_poly.pdbx_seq_one_letter_code
_entity_poly.pdbx_strand_id
1 'polypeptide(L)'
;LMVILDPVNLLHGDNIARRDAVIDEALELLLCDTAALHIKSYYMENGHVKSAPAGQGEMDYLPIFKRVVPRKPHIDLLLENTTPDTAPAALAYVRQQWLEAGGTL
;
A
#
# COMPACT_ATOMS: atom_id res chain seq x y z
N LEU A 1 17.40 0.31 -13.17
CA LEU A 1 16.65 1.43 -12.55
C LEU A 1 15.69 0.80 -11.55
N MET A 2 15.51 1.37 -10.36
CA MET A 2 14.54 0.88 -9.37
C MET A 2 13.44 1.92 -9.17
N VAL A 3 12.24 1.48 -8.75
CA VAL A 3 11.08 2.34 -8.47
C VAL A 3 10.65 2.28 -7.01
N ILE A 4 10.02 3.35 -6.54
CA ILE A 4 9.22 3.33 -5.31
C ILE A 4 7.77 3.20 -5.77
N LEU A 5 7.11 2.10 -5.40
CA LEU A 5 5.74 1.83 -5.82
C LEU A 5 4.77 2.32 -4.75
N ASP A 6 3.80 3.11 -5.17
CA ASP A 6 2.69 3.57 -4.35
C ASP A 6 1.39 3.02 -4.94
N PRO A 7 0.77 2.01 -4.32
CA PRO A 7 -0.46 1.42 -4.84
C PRO A 7 -1.62 2.41 -4.93
N VAL A 8 -1.68 3.42 -4.05
CA VAL A 8 -2.77 4.40 -4.04
C VAL A 8 -2.63 5.41 -5.17
N ASN A 9 -1.40 5.78 -5.56
CA ASN A 9 -1.18 6.68 -6.70
C ASN A 9 -1.58 6.07 -8.06
N LEU A 10 -1.83 4.76 -8.13
CA LEU A 10 -2.36 4.10 -9.31
C LEU A 10 -3.89 4.26 -9.45
N LEU A 11 -4.55 4.78 -8.43
CA LEU A 11 -6.00 4.81 -8.31
C LEU A 11 -6.55 6.21 -8.59
N HIS A 12 -7.68 6.24 -9.28
CA HIS A 12 -8.48 7.44 -9.55
C HIS A 12 -9.95 7.04 -9.77
N GLY A 13 -10.84 8.03 -9.88
CA GLY A 13 -12.29 7.79 -10.00
C GLY A 13 -12.69 6.75 -11.05
N ASP A 14 -12.01 6.71 -12.19
CA ASP A 14 -12.37 5.83 -13.31
C ASP A 14 -11.91 4.37 -13.18
N ASN A 15 -10.99 4.08 -12.25
CA ASN A 15 -10.45 2.72 -12.08
C ASN A 15 -10.63 2.16 -10.66
N ILE A 16 -11.16 2.94 -9.72
CA ILE A 16 -11.28 2.51 -8.32
C ILE A 16 -12.14 1.25 -8.15
N ALA A 17 -13.18 1.09 -8.99
CA ALA A 17 -14.02 -0.11 -9.00
C ALA A 17 -13.25 -1.39 -9.40
N ARG A 18 -12.06 -1.26 -9.98
CA ARG A 18 -11.15 -2.34 -10.37
C ARG A 18 -9.81 -2.26 -9.62
N ARG A 19 -9.78 -1.57 -8.47
CA ARG A 19 -8.57 -1.32 -7.67
C ARG A 19 -7.66 -2.54 -7.55
N ASP A 20 -8.21 -3.66 -7.10
CA ASP A 20 -7.40 -4.86 -6.81
C ASP A 20 -6.72 -5.38 -8.08
N ALA A 21 -7.43 -5.38 -9.22
CA ALA A 21 -6.87 -5.78 -10.51
C ALA A 21 -5.76 -4.82 -11.00
N VAL A 22 -5.94 -3.51 -10.82
CA VAL A 22 -4.92 -2.51 -11.19
C VAL A 22 -3.64 -2.70 -10.36
N ILE A 23 -3.80 -2.92 -9.05
CA ILE A 23 -2.67 -3.13 -8.15
C ILE A 23 -1.99 -4.47 -8.44
N ASP A 24 -2.75 -5.55 -8.67
CA ASP A 24 -2.18 -6.85 -8.99
C ASP A 24 -1.38 -6.84 -10.28
N GLU A 25 -1.86 -6.15 -11.32
CA GLU A 25 -1.13 -5.95 -12.57
C GLU A 25 0.17 -5.17 -12.34
N ALA A 26 0.12 -4.07 -11.57
CA ALA A 26 1.30 -3.30 -11.23
C ALA A 26 2.33 -4.11 -10.43
N LEU A 27 1.89 -4.95 -9.48
CA LEU A 27 2.78 -5.83 -8.73
C LEU A 27 3.42 -6.89 -9.65
N GLU A 28 2.67 -7.46 -10.59
CA GLU A 28 3.21 -8.43 -11.53
C GLU A 28 4.31 -7.81 -12.43
N LEU A 29 4.10 -6.58 -12.88
CA LEU A 29 5.02 -5.88 -13.78
C LEU A 29 6.22 -5.27 -13.07
N LEU A 30 6.03 -4.69 -11.88
CA LEU A 30 7.00 -3.76 -11.29
C LEU A 30 7.66 -4.26 -10.00
N LEU A 31 7.12 -5.30 -9.34
CA LEU A 31 7.61 -5.70 -8.01
C LEU A 31 9.09 -6.09 -8.03
N CYS A 32 9.56 -6.75 -9.09
CA CYS A 32 10.98 -7.13 -9.23
C CYS A 32 11.89 -5.91 -9.10
N ASP A 33 11.55 -4.82 -9.80
CA ASP A 33 12.28 -3.56 -9.87
C ASP A 33 11.85 -2.54 -8.79
N THR A 34 11.03 -2.94 -7.82
CA THR A 34 10.59 -2.07 -6.73
C THR A 34 11.58 -2.10 -5.56
N ALA A 35 12.12 -0.95 -5.16
CA ALA A 35 13.03 -0.81 -4.02
C ALA A 35 12.28 -0.64 -2.69
N ALA A 36 11.15 0.07 -2.71
CA ALA A 36 10.34 0.35 -1.52
C ALA A 36 8.87 0.51 -1.90
N LEU A 37 7.97 0.33 -0.93
CA LEU A 37 6.54 0.64 -1.07
C LEU A 37 6.20 1.88 -0.26
N HIS A 38 5.52 2.84 -0.87
CA HIS A 38 4.80 3.86 -0.11
C HIS A 38 3.49 3.26 0.42
N ILE A 39 3.26 3.47 1.70
CA ILE A 39 2.13 2.90 2.43
C ILE A 39 1.27 4.04 2.96
N LYS A 40 0.14 4.22 2.28
CA LYS A 40 -0.93 5.14 2.62
C LYS A 40 -2.28 4.52 2.27
N SER A 41 -3.35 5.14 2.72
CA SER A 41 -4.71 4.77 2.38
C SER A 41 -5.38 5.87 1.56
N TYR A 42 -6.66 5.70 1.25
CA TYR A 42 -7.47 6.71 0.60
C TYR A 42 -8.92 6.68 1.07
N TYR A 43 -9.62 7.78 0.80
CA TYR A 43 -11.08 7.88 0.82
C TYR A 43 -11.57 8.37 -0.54
N MET A 44 -12.79 7.99 -0.94
CA MET A 44 -13.47 8.62 -2.06
C MET A 44 -14.17 9.90 -1.61
N GLU A 45 -13.83 11.03 -2.24
CA GLU A 45 -14.48 12.32 -2.02
C GLU A 45 -14.84 12.95 -3.36
N ASN A 46 -16.14 13.16 -3.62
CA ASN A 46 -16.65 13.76 -4.86
C ASN A 46 -16.12 13.09 -6.14
N GLY A 47 -15.99 11.75 -6.14
CA GLY A 47 -15.46 10.99 -7.27
C GLY A 47 -13.94 10.99 -7.40
N HIS A 48 -13.23 11.63 -6.47
CA HIS A 48 -11.77 11.68 -6.46
C HIS A 48 -11.17 10.86 -5.31
N VAL A 49 -10.02 10.26 -5.57
CA VAL A 49 -9.21 9.58 -4.56
C VAL A 49 -8.45 10.63 -3.75
N LYS A 50 -8.71 10.67 -2.43
CA LYS A 50 -7.98 11.53 -1.49
C LYS A 50 -7.10 10.67 -0.60
N SER A 51 -5.81 10.99 -0.54
CA SER A 51 -4.84 10.26 0.29
C SER A 51 -5.13 10.42 1.78
N ALA A 52 -4.84 9.37 2.54
CA ALA A 52 -5.01 9.29 3.98
C ALA A 52 -3.90 8.45 4.63
N PRO A 53 -3.67 8.55 5.95
CA PRO A 53 -2.79 7.63 6.67
C PRO A 53 -3.18 6.16 6.45
N ALA A 54 -2.22 5.24 6.41
CA ALA A 54 -2.52 3.82 6.38
C ALA A 54 -3.38 3.39 7.60
N GLY A 55 -4.35 2.49 7.37
CA GLY A 55 -5.33 2.10 8.37
C GLY A 55 -6.50 3.09 8.55
N GLN A 56 -6.48 4.22 7.84
CA GLN A 56 -7.59 5.17 7.77
C GLN A 56 -8.12 5.24 6.34
N GLY A 57 -9.32 4.72 6.10
CA GLY A 57 -9.94 4.71 4.77
C GLY A 57 -10.12 3.32 4.21
N GLU A 58 -10.09 3.20 2.90
CA GLU A 58 -10.62 2.04 2.18
C GLU A 58 -9.53 1.07 1.70
N MET A 59 -8.26 1.43 1.87
CA MET A 59 -7.14 0.61 1.41
C MET A 59 -6.92 -0.59 2.33
N ASP A 60 -6.91 -1.80 1.73
CA ASP A 60 -6.57 -3.05 2.40
C ASP A 60 -5.22 -3.57 1.88
N TYR A 61 -4.22 -3.63 2.75
CA TYR A 61 -2.86 -4.05 2.40
C TYR A 61 -2.61 -5.55 2.53
N LEU A 62 -3.49 -6.32 3.18
CA LEU A 62 -3.25 -7.76 3.36
C LEU A 62 -3.08 -8.52 2.03
N PRO A 63 -3.92 -8.32 0.99
CA PRO A 63 -3.74 -8.98 -0.30
C PRO A 63 -2.42 -8.61 -0.98
N ILE A 64 -2.03 -7.33 -0.88
CA ILE A 64 -0.76 -6.83 -1.44
C ILE A 64 0.42 -7.48 -0.74
N PHE A 65 0.43 -7.50 0.59
CA PHE A 65 1.52 -8.10 1.36
C PHE A 65 1.61 -9.61 1.16
N LYS A 66 0.49 -10.33 0.98
CA LYS A 66 0.52 -11.76 0.60
C LYS A 66 1.23 -12.02 -0.73
N ARG A 67 1.27 -11.03 -1.64
CA ARG A 67 2.00 -11.10 -2.92
C ARG A 67 3.45 -10.65 -2.80
N VAL A 68 3.73 -9.72 -1.88
CA VAL A 68 5.04 -9.09 -1.69
C VAL A 68 5.96 -9.93 -0.79
N VAL A 69 5.48 -10.37 0.38
CA VAL A 69 6.26 -11.10 1.39
C VAL A 69 7.05 -12.28 0.80
N PRO A 70 6.46 -13.17 -0.03
CA PRO A 70 7.20 -14.31 -0.56
C PRO A 70 8.32 -13.95 -1.56
N ARG A 71 8.28 -12.74 -2.14
CA ARG A 71 9.20 -12.30 -3.20
C ARG A 71 10.23 -11.30 -2.68
N LYS A 72 9.83 -10.40 -1.78
CA LYS A 72 10.67 -9.34 -1.21
C LYS A 72 10.38 -9.17 0.29
N PRO A 73 10.74 -10.16 1.13
CA PRO A 73 10.44 -10.16 2.58
C PRO A 73 11.19 -9.08 3.39
N HIS A 74 12.11 -8.36 2.77
CA HIS A 74 12.90 -7.30 3.40
C HIS A 74 12.75 -5.96 2.67
N ILE A 75 11.66 -5.78 1.90
CA ILE A 75 11.39 -4.51 1.23
C ILE A 75 11.10 -3.41 2.24
N ASP A 76 11.59 -2.21 1.97
CA ASP A 76 11.28 -1.04 2.79
C ASP A 76 9.83 -0.61 2.61
N LEU A 77 9.13 -0.36 3.72
CA LEU A 77 7.78 0.19 3.76
C LEU A 77 7.85 1.61 4.31
N LEU A 78 7.46 2.59 3.51
CA LEU A 78 7.53 4.02 3.84
C LEU A 78 6.12 4.53 4.15
N LEU A 79 5.84 4.89 5.41
CA LEU A 79 4.56 5.49 5.78
C LEU A 79 4.45 6.88 5.16
N GLU A 80 3.35 7.15 4.44
CA GLU A 80 3.08 8.44 3.81
C GLU A 80 1.75 9.02 4.31
N ASN A 81 1.57 10.33 4.17
CA ASN A 81 0.38 11.07 4.63
C ASN A 81 0.09 10.94 6.13
N THR A 82 1.13 10.70 6.92
CA THR A 82 1.07 10.68 8.39
C THR A 82 1.62 11.95 9.00
N THR A 83 0.99 12.43 10.08
CA THR A 83 1.56 13.36 11.06
C THR A 83 2.18 12.59 12.24
N PRO A 84 2.96 13.23 13.13
CA PRO A 84 3.46 12.59 14.35
C PRO A 84 2.38 11.91 15.19
N ASP A 85 1.17 12.47 15.23
CA ASP A 85 0.05 11.91 16.01
C ASP A 85 -0.55 10.65 15.36
N THR A 86 -0.61 10.61 14.02
CA THR A 86 -1.21 9.48 13.28
C THR A 86 -0.23 8.35 12.97
N ALA A 87 1.08 8.63 12.93
CA ALA A 87 2.10 7.67 12.53
C ALA A 87 2.14 6.40 13.41
N PRO A 88 1.97 6.46 14.74
CA PRO A 88 1.94 5.25 15.57
C PRO A 88 0.81 4.29 15.19
N ALA A 89 -0.39 4.80 14.91
CA ALA A 89 -1.54 3.99 14.51
C ALA A 89 -1.34 3.39 13.11
N ALA A 90 -0.84 4.18 12.16
CA ALA A 90 -0.50 3.70 10.82
C ALA A 90 0.55 2.58 10.87
N LEU A 91 1.61 2.75 11.66
CA LEU A 91 2.64 1.74 11.85
C LEU A 91 2.07 0.44 12.45
N ALA A 92 1.21 0.56 13.47
CA ALA A 92 0.57 -0.59 14.10
C ALA A 92 -0.29 -1.38 13.10
N TYR A 93 -1.11 -0.66 12.31
CA TYR A 93 -1.91 -1.26 11.24
C TYR A 93 -1.03 -1.99 10.22
N VAL A 94 -0.01 -1.33 9.68
CA VAL A 94 0.87 -1.91 8.65
C VAL A 94 1.61 -3.14 9.18
N ARG A 95 2.12 -3.09 10.41
CA ARG A 95 2.77 -4.24 11.05
C ARG A 95 1.83 -5.42 11.22
N GLN A 96 0.58 -5.17 11.64
CA GLN A 96 -0.42 -6.22 11.77
C GLN A 96 -0.66 -6.91 10.41
N GLN A 97 -0.92 -6.13 9.36
CA GLN A 97 -1.15 -6.68 8.02
C GLN A 97 0.07 -7.44 7.48
N TRP A 98 1.28 -6.95 7.75
CA TRP A 98 2.53 -7.59 7.33
C TRP A 98 2.72 -8.96 8.00
N LEU A 99 2.54 -9.02 9.32
CA LEU A 99 2.63 -10.26 10.09
C LEU A 99 1.55 -11.25 9.66
N GLU A 100 0.32 -10.79 9.43
CA GLU A 100 -0.79 -11.63 8.96
C GLU A 100 -0.55 -12.18 7.54
N ALA A 101 0.19 -11.45 6.70
CA ALA A 101 0.66 -11.92 5.40
C ALA A 101 1.82 -12.92 5.48
N GLY A 102 2.32 -13.24 6.68
CA GLY A 102 3.45 -14.16 6.90
C GLY A 102 4.82 -13.47 6.89
N GLY A 103 4.87 -12.14 6.92
CA GLY A 103 6.10 -11.38 7.05
C GLY A 103 6.68 -11.45 8.47
N THR A 104 7.96 -11.13 8.61
CA THR A 104 8.67 -11.06 9.90
C THR A 104 9.13 -9.63 10.18
N LEU A 105 9.38 -9.30 11.45
CA LEU A 105 9.90 -8.00 11.92
C LEU A 105 11.41 -8.04 12.18
#